data_AF-A0A645EU03-F1
#
_entry.id   AF-A0A645EU03-F1
#
_cell.length_a   1.000
_cell.length_b   1.000
_cell.length_c   1.000
_cell.angle_alpha   90.00
_cell.angle_beta   90.00
_cell.angle_gamma   90.00
#
_symmetry.space_group_name_H-M   'P 1'
#
loop_
_entity.id
_entity.type
_entity.pdbx_description
1 polymer ?
#
loop_
_entity_poly.entity_id
_entity_poly.type
_entity_poly.pdbx_seq_one_letter_code
_entity_poly.pdbx_strand_id
1 'polypeptide(L)'
;MPAMKCTLDPIFDIPYCTVVATMARNGTDFGIRIAGLGKNRWFTGEAEMVKGLYFPGYEEKDAARDMGDSCITETAGIGGFCMAAAPAIVQFVGGQVSDSINYSTRMYEITVGEGQSYKIPALDFRGSATGIDIRKVIETGIRPVINTGIAHKDPGVGQVGAGIVYPPEVCFKSALAACAEAWAN
;
A
#
# COMPACT_ATOMS: atom_id res chain seq x y z
N MET A 1 -11.81 -4.92 0.91
CA MET A 1 -11.65 -3.83 1.91
C MET A 1 -12.16 -4.21 3.30
N PRO A 2 -13.47 -4.39 3.58
CA PRO A 2 -13.96 -4.58 4.96
C PRO A 2 -13.37 -5.83 5.65
N ALA A 3 -13.18 -6.93 4.91
CA ALA A 3 -12.50 -8.11 5.43
C ALA A 3 -11.05 -7.79 5.89
N MET A 4 -10.30 -7.02 5.09
CA MET A 4 -8.91 -6.67 5.40
C MET A 4 -8.82 -5.73 6.59
N LYS A 5 -9.77 -4.80 6.69
CA LYS A 5 -9.92 -3.93 7.86
C LYS A 5 -10.18 -4.75 9.12
N CYS A 6 -11.11 -5.71 9.07
CA CYS A 6 -11.41 -6.62 10.17
C CYS A 6 -10.21 -7.50 10.56
N THR A 7 -9.37 -7.91 9.59
CA THR A 7 -8.13 -8.64 9.86
C THR A 7 -7.06 -7.79 10.55
N LEU A 8 -6.97 -6.50 10.19
CA LEU A 8 -5.91 -5.61 10.68
C LEU A 8 -6.27 -4.89 12.00
N ASP A 9 -7.55 -4.62 12.28
CA ASP A 9 -7.91 -3.93 13.53
C ASP A 9 -7.44 -4.63 14.82
N PRO A 10 -7.45 -5.96 14.91
CA PRO A 10 -6.94 -6.66 16.09
C PRO A 10 -5.43 -6.49 16.34
N ILE A 11 -4.64 -5.98 15.39
CA ILE A 11 -3.18 -5.84 15.58
C ILE A 11 -2.78 -4.53 16.28
N PHE A 12 -3.72 -3.62 16.54
CA PHE A 12 -3.43 -2.42 17.30
C PHE A 12 -3.07 -2.73 18.75
N ASP A 13 -2.32 -1.82 19.36
CA ASP A 13 -1.93 -1.83 20.77
C ASP A 13 -1.01 -3.01 21.17
N ILE A 14 -0.33 -3.62 20.19
CA ILE A 14 0.76 -4.59 20.43
C ILE A 14 2.04 -3.80 20.78
N PRO A 15 2.59 -3.90 22.00
CA PRO A 15 3.77 -3.15 22.41
C PRO A 15 4.97 -3.39 21.49
N TYR A 16 5.73 -2.33 21.19
CA TYR A 16 6.95 -2.38 20.35
C TYR A 16 6.74 -2.86 18.90
N CYS A 17 5.49 -2.98 18.43
CA CYS A 17 5.18 -3.45 17.09
C CYS A 17 5.31 -2.32 16.06
N THR A 18 6.25 -2.47 15.12
CA THR A 18 6.52 -1.51 14.02
C THR A 18 5.71 -1.79 12.75
N VAL A 19 4.72 -2.68 12.81
CA VAL A 19 3.91 -3.06 11.66
C VAL A 19 2.88 -1.98 11.34
N VAL A 20 2.75 -1.63 10.06
CA VAL A 20 1.69 -0.76 9.55
C VAL A 20 0.36 -1.49 9.68
N ALA A 21 -0.55 -0.93 10.47
CA ALA A 21 -1.90 -1.47 10.70
C ALA A 21 -2.96 -0.82 9.79
N THR A 22 -2.64 0.33 9.18
CA THR A 22 -3.52 0.98 8.21
C THR A 22 -2.70 1.80 7.23
N MET A 23 -3.06 1.72 5.97
CA MET A 23 -2.83 2.75 4.96
C MET A 23 -4.18 3.24 4.46
N ALA A 24 -4.32 4.55 4.24
CA ALA A 24 -5.51 5.20 3.69
C ALA A 24 -5.13 6.54 3.04
N ARG A 25 -6.00 7.08 2.18
CA ARG A 25 -5.78 8.38 1.53
C ARG A 25 -7.09 9.05 1.15
N ASN A 26 -7.08 10.37 0.98
CA ASN A 26 -8.30 11.16 0.79
C ASN A 26 -8.27 12.07 -0.45
N GLY A 27 -7.29 11.92 -1.35
CA GLY A 27 -7.11 12.79 -2.51
C GLY A 27 -6.27 14.05 -2.25
N THR A 28 -5.87 14.28 -1.00
CA THR A 28 -4.94 15.35 -0.59
C THR A 28 -3.78 14.74 0.19
N ASP A 29 -4.08 13.96 1.22
CA ASP A 29 -3.14 13.33 2.13
C ASP A 29 -3.22 11.81 2.03
N PHE A 30 -2.06 11.18 2.22
CA PHE A 30 -1.92 9.77 2.55
C PHE A 30 -1.60 9.65 4.04
N GLY A 31 -2.19 8.66 4.70
CA GLY A 31 -1.98 8.42 6.13
C GLY A 31 -1.67 6.95 6.42
N ILE A 32 -0.77 6.74 7.39
CA ILE A 32 -0.53 5.42 7.98
C ILE A 32 -0.76 5.43 9.49
N ARG A 33 -1.08 4.25 10.04
CA ARG A 33 -1.09 3.98 11.49
C ARG A 33 -0.24 2.77 11.80
N ILE A 34 0.41 2.79 12.95
CA ILE A 34 1.34 1.74 13.38
C ILE A 34 0.74 0.98 14.54
N ALA A 35 0.80 -0.35 14.49
CA ALA A 35 0.25 -1.28 15.47
C ALA A 35 0.63 -0.89 16.92
N GLY A 36 1.92 -0.65 17.18
CA GLY A 36 2.43 -0.33 18.51
C GLY A 36 2.32 1.13 18.97
N LEU A 37 1.74 2.02 18.16
CA LEU A 37 1.54 3.44 18.51
C LEU A 37 0.06 3.82 18.71
N GLY A 38 -0.80 2.81 18.75
CA GLY A 38 -2.22 2.93 19.01
C GLY A 38 -3.08 3.38 17.82
N LYS A 39 -4.38 3.16 17.94
CA LYS A 39 -5.36 3.31 16.84
C LYS A 39 -5.65 4.73 16.38
N ASN A 40 -5.31 5.74 17.18
CA ASN A 40 -5.71 7.15 16.96
C ASN A 40 -4.60 8.01 16.34
N ARG A 41 -3.33 7.56 16.37
CA ARG A 41 -2.21 8.34 15.87
C ARG A 41 -1.99 8.08 14.38
N TRP A 42 -2.09 9.13 13.58
CA TRP A 42 -1.82 9.11 12.14
C TRP A 42 -0.49 9.76 11.81
N PHE A 43 0.19 9.22 10.80
CA PHE A 43 1.38 9.81 10.19
C PHE A 43 1.05 10.09 8.74
N THR A 44 1.07 11.36 8.36
CA THR A 44 0.56 11.81 7.07
C THR A 44 1.62 12.47 6.21
N GLY A 45 1.37 12.46 4.91
CA GLY A 45 2.10 13.18 3.88
C GLY A 45 1.22 13.42 2.67
N GLU A 46 1.64 14.30 1.77
CA GLU A 46 0.85 14.63 0.58
C GLU A 46 0.66 13.39 -0.32
N ALA A 47 -0.58 13.04 -0.66
CA ALA A 47 -0.88 11.87 -1.49
C ALA A 47 -0.23 11.99 -2.87
N GLU A 48 0.42 10.93 -3.36
CA GLU A 48 1.12 10.96 -4.65
C GLU A 48 0.17 10.82 -5.85
N MET A 49 0.64 11.23 -7.03
CA MET A 49 -0.04 10.96 -8.30
C MET A 49 0.14 9.50 -8.71
N VAL A 50 -0.94 8.87 -9.14
CA VAL A 50 -0.93 7.50 -9.65
C VAL A 50 -0.35 7.48 -11.06
N LYS A 51 0.64 6.62 -11.31
CA LYS A 51 1.27 6.47 -12.63
C LYS A 51 0.77 5.23 -13.33
N GLY A 52 0.18 5.38 -14.51
CA GLY A 52 -0.32 4.24 -15.27
C GLY A 52 -0.98 4.60 -16.60
N LEU A 53 -1.95 3.79 -17.00
CA LEU A 53 -2.66 3.93 -18.27
C LEU A 53 -3.94 4.75 -18.08
N TYR A 54 -4.23 5.62 -19.05
CA TYR A 54 -5.43 6.43 -19.12
C TYR A 54 -6.42 5.86 -20.12
N PHE A 55 -7.71 6.03 -19.84
CA PHE A 55 -8.77 5.69 -20.78
C PHE A 55 -8.76 6.65 -21.99
N PRO A 56 -9.27 6.21 -23.16
CA PRO A 56 -9.32 7.08 -24.34
C PRO A 56 -10.02 8.42 -24.03
N GLY A 57 -9.35 9.52 -24.35
CA GLY A 57 -9.85 10.88 -24.13
C GLY A 57 -9.41 11.53 -22.81
N TYR A 58 -8.66 10.83 -21.95
CA TYR A 58 -8.08 11.38 -20.72
C TYR A 58 -6.56 11.32 -20.73
N GLU A 59 -5.95 12.22 -19.96
CA GLU A 59 -4.50 12.28 -19.77
C GLU A 59 -4.11 12.66 -18.33
N GLU A 60 -2.80 12.71 -18.06
CA GLU A 60 -2.28 12.94 -16.71
C GLU A 60 -2.80 14.22 -16.04
N LYS A 61 -3.04 15.28 -16.83
CA LYS A 61 -3.56 16.56 -16.33
C LYS A 61 -4.98 16.48 -15.75
N ASP A 62 -5.70 15.42 -16.08
CA ASP A 62 -7.10 15.19 -15.68
C ASP A 62 -7.18 14.44 -14.35
N ALA A 63 -6.07 13.83 -13.91
CA ALA A 63 -6.02 13.00 -12.71
C ALA A 63 -6.06 13.82 -11.41
N ALA A 64 -6.73 13.25 -10.41
CA ALA A 64 -6.58 13.59 -9.01
C ALA A 64 -5.40 12.83 -8.38
N ARG A 65 -4.95 13.28 -7.21
CA ARG A 65 -4.06 12.48 -6.34
C ARG A 65 -4.79 11.24 -5.81
N ASP A 66 -4.01 10.26 -5.36
CA ASP A 66 -4.53 8.99 -4.87
C ASP A 66 -5.55 9.17 -3.72
N MET A 67 -6.65 8.42 -3.78
CA MET A 67 -7.78 8.55 -2.85
C MET A 67 -8.44 7.22 -2.51
N GLY A 68 -9.06 7.18 -1.32
CA GLY A 68 -9.86 6.08 -0.80
C GLY A 68 -9.17 5.26 0.30
N ASP A 69 -9.90 4.29 0.83
CA ASP A 69 -9.38 3.36 1.85
C ASP A 69 -8.93 2.01 1.25
N SER A 70 -8.98 1.86 -0.07
CA SER A 70 -8.68 0.60 -0.75
C SER A 70 -7.28 0.05 -0.47
N CYS A 71 -6.30 0.91 -0.15
CA CYS A 71 -4.94 0.48 0.22
C CYS A 71 -4.83 -0.27 1.56
N ILE A 72 -5.95 -0.41 2.29
CA ILE A 72 -6.06 -1.42 3.36
C ILE A 72 -5.86 -2.85 2.83
N THR A 73 -6.10 -3.06 1.55
CA THR A 73 -5.90 -4.33 0.82
C THR A 73 -4.42 -4.71 0.80
N GLU A 74 -3.56 -3.78 0.40
CA GLU A 74 -2.10 -3.90 0.40
C GLU A 74 -1.54 -3.96 1.81
N THR A 75 -2.14 -3.22 2.75
CA THR A 75 -1.76 -3.31 4.18
C THR A 75 -1.91 -4.74 4.71
N ALA A 76 -2.95 -5.46 4.25
CA ALA A 76 -3.20 -6.86 4.59
C ALA A 76 -2.47 -7.87 3.70
N GLY A 77 -1.60 -7.40 2.80
CA GLY A 77 -0.75 -8.24 1.94
C GLY A 77 -1.40 -8.71 0.64
N ILE A 78 -2.55 -8.18 0.23
CA ILE A 78 -3.16 -8.50 -1.08
C ILE A 78 -3.15 -7.26 -1.99
N GLY A 79 -3.84 -7.28 -3.14
CA GLY A 79 -3.79 -6.16 -4.10
C GLY A 79 -2.42 -6.08 -4.79
N GLY A 80 -1.77 -4.92 -4.76
CA GLY A 80 -0.41 -4.73 -5.31
C GLY A 80 0.62 -5.73 -4.81
N PHE A 81 0.48 -6.20 -3.57
CA PHE A 81 1.38 -7.19 -2.96
C PHE A 81 1.23 -8.60 -3.58
N CYS A 82 0.06 -8.89 -4.15
CA CYS A 82 -0.26 -10.16 -4.82
C CYS A 82 -0.44 -9.99 -6.34
N MET A 83 0.17 -8.97 -6.94
CA MET A 83 0.01 -8.70 -8.38
C MET A 83 0.44 -9.88 -9.26
N ALA A 84 1.42 -10.69 -8.82
CA ALA A 84 1.82 -11.94 -9.44
C ALA A 84 0.69 -12.98 -9.58
N ALA A 85 -0.34 -12.92 -8.74
CA ALA A 85 -1.51 -13.80 -8.83
C ALA A 85 -2.56 -13.31 -9.85
N ALA A 86 -2.40 -12.09 -10.39
CA ALA A 86 -3.35 -11.46 -11.29
C ALA A 86 -2.64 -10.83 -12.52
N PRO A 87 -1.89 -11.60 -13.32
CA PRO A 87 -1.08 -11.05 -14.42
C PRO A 87 -1.91 -10.31 -15.47
N ALA A 88 -3.21 -10.59 -15.61
CA ALA A 88 -4.10 -9.84 -16.51
C ALA A 88 -4.17 -8.34 -16.18
N ILE A 89 -3.96 -7.95 -14.92
CA ILE A 89 -4.09 -6.56 -14.49
C ILE A 89 -3.04 -5.64 -15.13
N VAL A 90 -1.90 -6.18 -15.61
CA VAL A 90 -0.85 -5.37 -16.26
C VAL A 90 -1.35 -4.67 -17.53
N GLN A 91 -2.36 -5.22 -18.21
CA GLN A 91 -3.01 -4.56 -19.35
C GLN A 91 -3.83 -3.33 -18.94
N PHE A 92 -4.20 -3.24 -17.66
CA PHE A 92 -5.04 -2.18 -17.10
C PHE A 92 -4.22 -1.14 -16.34
N VAL A 93 -3.22 -1.55 -15.54
CA VAL A 93 -2.39 -0.64 -14.73
C VAL A 93 -1.09 -0.22 -15.43
N GLY A 94 -0.75 -0.86 -16.56
CA GLY A 94 0.51 -0.68 -17.28
C GLY A 94 1.64 -1.57 -16.76
N GLY A 95 2.68 -1.72 -17.58
CA GLY A 95 3.85 -2.55 -17.30
C GLY A 95 3.83 -3.90 -18.02
N GLN A 96 4.71 -4.79 -17.59
CA GLN A 96 4.89 -6.15 -18.11
C GLN A 96 4.50 -7.19 -17.07
N VAL A 97 4.24 -8.44 -17.49
CA VAL A 97 3.98 -9.55 -16.56
C VAL A 97 5.14 -9.73 -15.58
N SER A 98 6.39 -9.55 -16.02
CA SER A 98 7.58 -9.58 -15.15
C SER A 98 7.52 -8.55 -14.03
N ASP A 99 6.91 -7.39 -14.27
CA ASP A 99 6.76 -6.35 -13.24
C ASP A 99 5.82 -6.83 -12.13
N SER A 100 4.74 -7.56 -12.46
CA SER A 100 3.84 -8.13 -11.47
C SER A 100 4.54 -9.13 -10.53
N ILE A 101 5.44 -9.95 -11.08
CA ILE A 101 6.29 -10.87 -10.31
C ILE A 101 7.23 -10.06 -9.41
N ASN A 102 7.96 -9.10 -9.99
CA ASN A 102 8.92 -8.27 -9.27
C ASN A 102 8.28 -7.45 -8.16
N TYR A 103 7.09 -6.90 -8.36
CA TYR A 103 6.36 -6.17 -7.33
C TYR A 103 6.01 -7.08 -6.16
N SER A 104 5.41 -8.25 -6.43
CA SER A 104 5.08 -9.21 -5.38
C SER A 104 6.32 -9.72 -4.63
N THR A 105 7.41 -10.05 -5.33
CA THR A 105 8.62 -10.57 -4.67
C THR A 105 9.33 -9.51 -3.82
N ARG A 106 9.38 -8.25 -4.29
CA ARG A 106 9.98 -7.15 -3.52
C ARG A 106 9.26 -6.85 -2.22
N MET A 107 7.96 -7.12 -2.11
CA MET A 107 7.23 -6.86 -0.88
C MET A 107 7.65 -7.77 0.27
N TYR A 108 8.22 -8.95 -0.01
CA TYR A 108 8.79 -9.80 1.05
C TYR A 108 9.92 -9.10 1.81
N GLU A 109 10.70 -8.23 1.16
CA GLU A 109 11.80 -7.48 1.77
C GLU A 109 11.34 -6.47 2.83
N ILE A 110 10.09 -6.00 2.75
CA ILE A 110 9.54 -4.99 3.67
C ILE A 110 8.49 -5.54 4.64
N THR A 111 8.23 -6.85 4.60
CA THR A 111 7.22 -7.49 5.45
C THR A 111 7.82 -8.41 6.49
N VAL A 112 7.10 -8.65 7.58
CA VAL A 112 7.57 -9.53 8.66
C VAL A 112 7.56 -11.01 8.27
N GLY A 113 6.72 -11.42 7.31
CA GLY A 113 6.69 -12.79 6.83
C GLY A 113 5.63 -13.05 5.78
N GLU A 114 5.33 -14.34 5.57
CA GLU A 114 4.33 -14.79 4.59
C GLU A 114 3.02 -15.19 5.27
N GLY A 115 1.90 -14.80 4.67
CA GLY A 115 0.56 -15.19 5.09
C GLY A 115 0.23 -16.64 4.74
N GLN A 116 -0.65 -17.26 5.53
CA GLN A 116 -1.14 -18.61 5.24
C GLN A 116 -2.45 -18.63 4.43
N SER A 117 -3.24 -17.55 4.51
CA SER A 117 -4.58 -17.48 3.91
C SER A 117 -4.57 -17.26 2.40
N TYR A 118 -3.62 -16.48 1.88
CA TYR A 118 -3.53 -16.13 0.47
C TYR A 118 -2.23 -16.67 -0.12
N LYS A 119 -2.36 -17.54 -1.12
CA LYS A 119 -1.22 -18.15 -1.82
C LYS A 119 -1.12 -17.62 -3.24
N ILE A 120 0.10 -17.45 -3.74
CA ILE A 120 0.39 -16.92 -5.08
C ILE A 120 0.89 -18.08 -5.96
N PRO A 121 0.06 -18.66 -6.86
CA PRO A 121 0.44 -19.83 -7.65
C PRO A 121 1.69 -19.62 -8.51
N ALA A 122 1.83 -18.44 -9.10
CA ALA A 122 2.99 -18.10 -9.95
C ALA A 122 4.32 -18.00 -9.18
N LEU A 123 4.28 -18.01 -7.84
CA LEU A 123 5.45 -18.01 -6.97
C LEU A 123 5.49 -19.32 -6.16
N ASP A 124 5.19 -20.46 -6.81
CA ASP A 124 5.15 -21.79 -6.19
C ASP A 124 4.29 -21.86 -4.92
N PHE A 125 3.14 -21.19 -4.95
CA PHE A 125 2.19 -21.11 -3.81
C PHE A 125 2.79 -20.52 -2.52
N ARG A 126 3.82 -19.67 -2.64
CA ARG A 126 4.26 -18.82 -1.51
C ARG A 126 3.10 -18.01 -0.95
N GLY A 127 3.15 -17.76 0.35
CA GLY A 127 2.16 -16.95 1.04
C GLY A 127 2.30 -15.47 0.67
N SER A 128 1.23 -14.70 0.75
CA SER A 128 1.30 -13.27 0.49
C SER A 128 2.22 -12.54 1.48
N ALA A 129 3.01 -11.57 1.01
CA ALA A 129 3.86 -10.75 1.89
C ALA A 129 3.00 -10.00 2.91
N THR A 130 3.18 -10.24 4.21
CA THR A 130 2.25 -9.81 5.27
C THR A 130 2.94 -9.06 6.40
N GLY A 131 2.33 -7.95 6.83
CA GLY A 131 2.78 -7.11 7.93
C GLY A 131 3.97 -6.24 7.52
N ILE A 132 3.66 -5.09 6.92
CA ILE A 132 4.66 -4.10 6.47
C ILE A 132 5.39 -3.53 7.68
N ASP A 133 6.70 -3.77 7.80
CA ASP A 133 7.53 -3.26 8.89
C ASP A 133 8.19 -1.94 8.48
N ILE A 134 7.88 -0.85 9.18
CA ILE A 134 8.42 0.48 8.84
C ILE A 134 9.95 0.53 8.94
N ARG A 135 10.58 -0.31 9.77
CA ARG A 135 12.05 -0.37 9.86
C ARG A 135 12.64 -0.87 8.55
N LYS A 136 12.07 -1.94 7.99
CA LYS A 136 12.50 -2.53 6.72
C LYS A 136 12.23 -1.59 5.54
N VAL A 137 11.10 -0.87 5.56
CA VAL A 137 10.80 0.17 4.55
C VAL A 137 11.90 1.24 4.52
N ILE A 138 12.32 1.73 5.70
CA ILE A 138 13.38 2.74 5.81
C ILE A 138 14.75 2.17 5.46
N GLU A 139 15.09 0.99 5.95
CA GLU A 139 16.39 0.33 5.72
C GLU A 139 16.63 0.00 4.24
N THR A 140 15.61 -0.55 3.57
CA THR A 140 15.73 -1.00 2.17
C THR A 140 15.45 0.12 1.15
N GLY A 141 14.79 1.20 1.57
CA GLY A 141 14.24 2.22 0.67
C GLY A 141 13.08 1.73 -0.21
N ILE A 142 12.59 0.50 0.00
CA ILE A 142 11.46 -0.06 -0.76
C ILE A 142 10.16 0.44 -0.12
N ARG A 143 9.30 1.09 -0.91
CA ARG A 143 7.98 1.54 -0.47
C ARG A 143 6.91 0.52 -0.84
N PRO A 144 5.82 0.38 -0.03
CA PRO A 144 4.70 -0.49 -0.37
C PRO A 144 4.12 -0.14 -1.74
N VAL A 145 4.04 -1.13 -2.63
CA VAL A 145 3.42 -0.95 -3.94
C VAL A 145 1.90 -1.01 -3.81
N ILE A 146 1.21 -0.05 -4.40
CA ILE A 146 -0.25 0.01 -4.45
C ILE A 146 -0.68 0.04 -5.91
N ASN A 147 -1.56 -0.87 -6.31
CA ASN A 147 -2.28 -0.72 -7.58
C ASN A 147 -3.65 -0.10 -7.30
N THR A 148 -4.04 0.89 -8.11
CA THR A 148 -5.26 1.66 -7.84
C THR A 148 -5.82 2.28 -9.11
N GLY A 149 -7.09 2.66 -9.07
CA GLY A 149 -7.71 3.47 -10.11
C GLY A 149 -7.23 4.92 -10.06
N ILE A 150 -7.17 5.56 -11.22
CA ILE A 150 -6.94 6.99 -11.38
C ILE A 150 -8.31 7.66 -11.45
N ALA A 151 -8.64 8.49 -10.48
CA ALA A 151 -9.87 9.29 -10.49
C ALA A 151 -9.63 10.63 -11.19
N HIS A 152 -10.65 11.18 -11.83
CA HIS A 152 -10.63 12.52 -12.36
C HIS A 152 -10.61 13.57 -11.24
N LYS A 153 -9.96 14.72 -11.45
CA LYS A 153 -9.91 15.84 -10.50
C LYS A 153 -11.26 16.55 -10.34
N ASP A 154 -12.07 16.57 -11.39
CA ASP A 154 -13.40 17.20 -11.36
C ASP A 154 -14.47 16.23 -10.84
N PRO A 155 -15.34 16.65 -9.90
CA PRO A 155 -16.36 15.81 -9.29
C PRO A 155 -17.33 15.19 -10.30
N GLY A 156 -17.65 13.91 -10.12
CA GLY A 156 -18.68 13.21 -10.88
C GLY A 156 -18.25 12.61 -12.22
N VAL A 157 -17.01 12.88 -12.69
CA VAL A 157 -16.47 12.26 -13.92
C VAL A 157 -16.08 10.79 -13.67
N GLY A 158 -15.53 10.49 -12.50
CA GLY A 158 -15.23 9.12 -12.08
C GLY A 158 -13.82 8.65 -12.45
N GLN A 159 -13.67 7.36 -12.72
CA GLN A 159 -12.37 6.74 -13.02
C GLN A 159 -11.95 7.01 -14.46
N VAL A 160 -10.70 7.44 -14.64
CA VAL A 160 -10.10 7.84 -15.93
C VAL A 160 -8.86 7.04 -16.30
N GLY A 161 -8.48 6.09 -15.46
CA GLY A 161 -7.34 5.20 -15.70
C GLY A 161 -7.07 4.28 -14.51
N ALA A 162 -5.92 3.61 -14.55
CA ALA A 162 -5.40 2.83 -13.42
C ALA A 162 -3.87 2.75 -13.49
N GLY A 163 -3.24 2.52 -12.35
CA GLY A 163 -1.80 2.53 -12.27
C GLY A 163 -1.23 2.09 -10.93
N ILE A 164 0.04 2.42 -10.75
CA ILE A 164 0.83 2.16 -9.56
C ILE A 164 1.09 3.48 -8.83
N VAL A 165 1.01 3.42 -7.51
CA VAL A 165 1.35 4.53 -6.61
C VAL A 165 2.03 3.99 -5.35
N TYR A 166 2.65 4.88 -4.60
CA TYR A 166 3.39 4.55 -3.39
C TYR A 166 3.00 5.51 -2.26
N PRO A 167 2.99 5.05 -1.00
CA PRO A 167 2.84 5.94 0.14
C PRO A 167 4.01 6.95 0.19
N PRO A 168 3.78 8.20 0.58
CA PRO A 168 4.83 9.21 0.75
C PRO A 168 5.84 8.77 1.81
N GLU A 169 7.14 8.92 1.51
CA GLU A 169 8.23 8.48 2.42
C GLU A 169 8.13 9.14 3.81
N VAL A 170 7.67 10.39 3.87
CA VAL A 170 7.50 11.15 5.11
C VAL A 170 6.59 10.45 6.13
N CYS A 171 5.62 9.66 5.67
CA CYS A 171 4.75 8.88 6.56
C CYS A 171 5.59 7.90 7.40
N PHE A 172 6.53 7.19 6.77
CA PHE A 172 7.37 6.19 7.42
C PHE A 172 8.46 6.81 8.29
N LYS A 173 9.10 7.89 7.82
CA LYS A 173 10.12 8.62 8.60
C LYS A 173 9.53 9.15 9.90
N SER A 174 8.35 9.77 9.82
CA SER A 174 7.65 10.31 10.99
C SER A 174 7.19 9.22 11.94
N ALA A 175 6.69 8.10 11.40
CA ALA A 175 6.30 6.93 12.19
C ALA A 175 7.48 6.29 12.93
N LEU A 176 8.63 6.17 12.28
CA LEU A 176 9.84 5.60 12.89
C LEU A 176 10.38 6.50 14.01
N ALA A 177 10.43 7.82 13.79
CA ALA A 177 10.80 8.78 14.82
C ALA A 177 9.89 8.66 16.06
N ALA A 178 8.58 8.55 15.84
CA ALA A 178 7.60 8.36 16.91
C ALA A 178 7.76 7.02 17.65
N CYS A 179 8.16 5.95 16.97
CA CYS A 179 8.50 4.68 17.61
C CYS A 179 9.71 4.84 18.53
N ALA A 180 10.76 5.52 18.05
CA ALA A 180 11.96 5.78 18.86
C ALA A 180 11.63 6.62 20.10
N GLU A 181 10.84 7.70 19.96
CA GLU A 181 10.39 8.51 21.09
C GLU A 181 9.58 7.71 22.12
N ALA A 182 8.67 6.85 21.66
CA ALA A 182 7.79 6.08 22.52
C ALA A 182 8.52 4.98 23.31
N TRP A 183 9.63 4.46 22.79
CA TRP A 183 10.31 3.27 23.32
C TRP A 183 11.77 3.50 23.73
N ALA A 184 12.22 4.74 23.80
CA ALA A 184 13.57 5.09 24.24
C ALA A 184 13.82 4.91 25.76
N ASN A 185 12.78 4.58 26.54
CA ASN A 185 12.83 4.44 28.01
C ASN A 185 12.57 3.00 28.44
#